data_AF-A0A968I209-F1
#
_entry.id   AF-A0A968I209-F1
#
_cell.length_a   1.000
_cell.length_b   1.000
_cell.length_c   1.000
_cell.angle_alpha   90.00
_cell.angle_beta   90.00
_cell.angle_gamma   90.00
#
_symmetry.space_group_name_H-M   'P 1'
#
loop_
_entity.id
_entity.type
_entity.pdbx_description
1 polymer ?
#
loop_
_entity_poly.entity_id
_entity_poly.type
_entity_poly.pdbx_seq_one_letter_code
_entity_poly.pdbx_strand_id
1 'polypeptide(L)'
;MVVVNALDVEDYVRGVLPREMPSNWEDEALKAQAVIARTYAISRLNQSGDYDVCATEQCQVYQGASAETPRGNGASAATRGFILSWQGKPAQTFFHADSGGFTASSREIWGGNIPYLQARPDPGSRANPNPWRVAVSNATIQSAVNRFAPKAGTYRSLNIVNRTESGRPSAIDIVGSSGSARITGTAIYSFARAIGGKSSMIGLESANPLVIVGYGNGHGVGLSQYGARSFAIQGYNYQQILG
;
A
#
# COMPACT_ATOMS: atom_id res chain seq x y z
N MET A 1 -22.26 14.92 14.43
CA MET A 1 -23.09 14.78 13.22
C MET A 1 -22.22 14.16 12.15
N VAL A 2 -22.58 12.97 11.67
CA VAL A 2 -21.91 12.30 10.54
C VAL A 2 -22.81 12.46 9.32
N VAL A 3 -22.24 12.81 8.17
CA VAL A 3 -22.96 12.86 6.90
C VAL A 3 -22.65 11.56 6.15
N VAL A 4 -23.69 10.79 5.82
CA VAL A 4 -23.56 9.48 5.18
C VAL A 4 -24.22 9.54 3.80
N ASN A 5 -23.48 9.13 2.78
CA ASN A 5 -24.00 8.99 1.42
C ASN A 5 -24.36 7.51 1.17
N ALA A 6 -25.66 7.19 1.13
CA ALA A 6 -26.15 5.82 0.94
C ALA A 6 -26.26 5.48 -0.56
N LEU A 7 -25.60 4.41 -0.99
CA LEU A 7 -25.41 4.08 -2.41
C LEU A 7 -25.44 2.56 -2.64
N ASP A 8 -25.75 2.15 -3.87
CA ASP A 8 -25.44 0.80 -4.33
C ASP A 8 -23.91 0.63 -4.46
N VAL A 9 -23.40 -0.59 -4.23
CA VAL A 9 -21.96 -0.86 -4.27
C VAL A 9 -21.36 -0.54 -5.65
N GLU A 10 -22.12 -0.69 -6.73
CA GLU A 10 -21.64 -0.40 -8.08
C GLU A 10 -21.50 1.11 -8.32
N ASP A 11 -22.35 1.92 -7.68
CA ASP A 11 -22.26 3.38 -7.70
C ASP A 11 -21.06 3.86 -6.88
N TYR A 12 -20.83 3.23 -5.73
CA TYR A 12 -19.65 3.47 -4.92
C TYR A 12 -18.35 3.17 -5.69
N VAL A 13 -18.25 2.02 -6.36
CA VAL A 13 -17.05 1.62 -7.12
C VAL A 13 -16.74 2.62 -8.23
N ARG A 14 -17.75 3.15 -8.91
CA ARG A 14 -17.58 4.19 -9.95
C ARG A 14 -16.95 5.47 -9.40
N GLY A 15 -17.35 5.89 -8.19
CA GLY A 15 -16.78 7.07 -7.51
C GLY A 15 -15.39 6.87 -6.91
N VAL A 16 -14.94 5.62 -6.72
CA VAL A 16 -13.60 5.27 -6.21
C VAL A 16 -12.58 5.16 -7.34
N LEU A 17 -12.94 4.49 -8.43
CA LEU A 17 -11.98 4.04 -9.45
C LEU A 17 -11.05 5.13 -9.99
N PRO A 18 -11.56 6.31 -10.41
CA PRO A 18 -10.74 7.36 -11.00
C PRO A 18 -9.76 8.02 -10.03
N ARG A 19 -9.98 7.84 -8.73
CA ARG A 19 -9.11 8.38 -7.66
C ARG A 19 -8.03 7.40 -7.26
N GLU A 20 -8.30 6.11 -7.40
CA GLU A 20 -7.31 5.07 -7.10
C GLU A 20 -6.43 4.74 -8.30
N MET A 21 -6.98 4.70 -9.52
CA MET A 21 -6.23 4.36 -10.72
C MET A 21 -6.47 5.38 -11.84
N PRO A 22 -5.41 5.91 -12.49
CA PRO A 22 -5.56 6.84 -13.58
C PRO A 22 -6.43 6.26 -14.70
N SER A 23 -7.49 6.98 -15.08
CA SER A 23 -8.48 6.45 -16.04
C SER A 23 -7.97 6.26 -17.47
N ASN A 24 -6.75 6.73 -17.77
CA ASN A 24 -6.09 6.49 -19.05
C ASN A 24 -5.25 5.20 -19.06
N TRP A 25 -5.12 4.49 -17.94
CA TRP A 25 -4.45 3.19 -17.87
C TRP A 25 -5.26 2.09 -18.57
N GLU A 26 -4.66 0.93 -18.71
CA GLU A 26 -5.11 -0.21 -19.48
C GLU A 26 -6.41 -0.79 -18.88
N ASP A 27 -7.36 -1.17 -19.75
CA ASP A 27 -8.71 -1.55 -19.30
C ASP A 27 -8.69 -2.75 -18.34
N GLU A 28 -7.79 -3.71 -18.54
CA GLU A 28 -7.66 -4.88 -17.66
C GLU A 28 -7.13 -4.51 -16.27
N ALA A 29 -6.31 -3.47 -16.16
CA ALA A 29 -5.88 -2.94 -14.86
C ALA A 29 -7.04 -2.20 -14.16
N LEU A 30 -7.83 -1.41 -14.89
CA LEU A 30 -9.03 -0.75 -14.36
C LEU A 30 -10.06 -1.78 -13.87
N LYS A 31 -10.28 -2.86 -14.63
CA LYS A 31 -11.16 -3.98 -14.24
C LYS A 31 -10.65 -4.67 -12.97
N ALA A 32 -9.34 -4.94 -12.87
CA ALA A 32 -8.75 -5.53 -11.67
C ALA A 32 -8.96 -4.62 -10.44
N GLN A 33 -8.73 -3.31 -10.59
CA GLN A 33 -8.99 -2.34 -9.53
C GLN A 33 -10.47 -2.28 -9.14
N ALA A 34 -11.39 -2.43 -10.09
CA ALA A 34 -12.83 -2.41 -9.82
C ALA A 34 -13.25 -3.60 -8.94
N VAL A 35 -12.78 -4.80 -9.27
CA VAL A 35 -13.00 -6.00 -8.46
C VAL A 35 -12.39 -5.85 -7.07
N ILE A 36 -11.16 -5.32 -6.96
CA ILE A 36 -10.51 -5.06 -5.67
C ILE A 36 -11.33 -4.09 -4.81
N ALA A 37 -11.79 -2.97 -5.40
CA ALA A 37 -12.56 -1.97 -4.67
C ALA A 37 -13.94 -2.48 -4.25
N ARG A 38 -14.63 -3.20 -5.14
CA ARG A 38 -15.92 -3.84 -4.83
C ARG A 38 -15.79 -4.85 -3.70
N THR A 39 -14.75 -5.69 -3.77
CA THR A 39 -14.49 -6.69 -2.73
C THR A 39 -14.20 -6.03 -1.39
N TYR A 40 -13.42 -4.92 -1.39
CA TYR A 40 -13.14 -4.17 -0.16
C TYR A 40 -14.42 -3.69 0.51
N ALA A 41 -15.29 -3.00 -0.24
CA ALA A 41 -16.55 -2.48 0.26
C ALA A 41 -17.44 -3.59 0.84
N ILE A 42 -17.60 -4.70 0.10
CA ILE A 42 -18.42 -5.83 0.54
C ILE A 42 -17.83 -6.52 1.78
N SER A 43 -16.50 -6.65 1.86
CA SER A 43 -15.82 -7.26 3.01
C SER A 43 -15.92 -6.42 4.30
N ARG A 44 -16.34 -5.14 4.18
CA ARG A 44 -16.37 -4.14 5.26
C ARG A 44 -17.78 -3.69 5.65
N LEU A 45 -18.82 -4.28 5.06
CA LEU A 45 -20.21 -3.98 5.42
C LEU A 45 -20.41 -4.05 6.94
N ASN A 46 -20.88 -2.96 7.53
CA ASN A 46 -21.00 -2.75 8.95
C ASN A 46 -22.45 -2.45 9.32
N GLN A 47 -23.25 -3.50 9.37
CA GLN A 47 -24.69 -3.42 9.65
C GLN A 47 -25.02 -2.81 11.03
N SER A 48 -24.04 -2.76 11.94
CA SER A 48 -24.19 -2.21 13.29
C SER A 48 -23.69 -0.77 13.46
N GLY A 49 -23.04 -0.19 12.45
CA GLY A 49 -22.48 1.17 12.51
C GLY A 49 -23.27 2.18 11.69
N ASP A 50 -22.89 3.45 11.83
CA ASP A 50 -23.51 4.55 11.09
C ASP A 50 -23.16 4.51 9.58
N TYR A 51 -22.08 3.84 9.20
CA TYR A 51 -21.60 3.69 7.82
C TYR A 51 -20.74 2.43 7.64
N ASP A 52 -20.66 1.93 6.40
CA ASP A 52 -19.86 0.75 6.03
C ASP A 52 -18.37 1.07 5.80
N VAL A 53 -18.09 2.13 5.03
CA VAL A 53 -16.74 2.57 4.65
C VAL A 53 -16.62 4.10 4.70
N CYS A 54 -15.39 4.59 4.83
CA CYS A 54 -15.06 6.01 4.85
C CYS A 54 -14.53 6.52 3.49
N ALA A 55 -14.64 7.82 3.23
CA ALA A 55 -14.24 8.42 1.94
C ALA A 55 -12.77 8.89 1.88
N THR A 56 -11.90 8.39 2.77
CA THR A 56 -10.49 8.81 2.88
C THR A 56 -9.54 7.64 2.62
N GLU A 57 -8.24 7.93 2.56
CA GLU A 57 -7.17 6.92 2.43
C GLU A 57 -7.16 5.86 3.56
N GLN A 58 -7.91 6.08 4.66
CA GLN A 58 -8.12 5.05 5.68
C GLN A 58 -8.95 3.87 5.15
N CYS A 59 -9.81 4.14 4.18
CA CYS A 59 -10.61 3.15 3.49
C CYS A 59 -10.27 3.18 2.00
N GLN A 60 -11.02 3.94 1.20
CA GLN A 60 -10.73 4.22 -0.19
C GLN A 60 -11.14 5.66 -0.49
N VAL A 61 -10.44 6.30 -1.42
CA VAL A 61 -10.73 7.69 -1.79
C VAL A 61 -11.99 7.72 -2.66
N TYR A 62 -13.12 8.12 -2.07
CA TYR A 62 -14.40 8.27 -2.74
C TYR A 62 -14.74 9.75 -2.92
N GLN A 63 -14.96 10.19 -4.16
CA GLN A 63 -15.30 11.59 -4.49
C GLN A 63 -16.67 11.74 -5.20
N GLY A 64 -17.48 10.69 -5.20
CA GLY A 64 -18.82 10.69 -5.76
C GLY A 64 -18.89 10.82 -7.28
N ALA A 65 -20.11 11.01 -7.78
CA ALA A 65 -20.44 10.95 -9.20
C ALA A 65 -19.66 11.96 -10.06
N SER A 66 -19.26 13.11 -9.49
CA SER A 66 -18.45 14.12 -10.19
C SER A 66 -17.03 13.66 -10.52
N ALA A 67 -16.55 12.61 -9.87
CA ALA A 67 -15.23 12.04 -10.16
C ALA A 67 -15.26 10.91 -11.20
N GLU A 68 -16.45 10.41 -11.57
CA GLU A 68 -16.61 9.29 -12.51
C GLU A 68 -15.99 9.59 -13.88
N THR A 69 -15.48 8.55 -14.53
CA THR A 69 -14.95 8.64 -15.89
C THR A 69 -15.54 7.56 -16.79
N PRO A 70 -15.71 7.79 -18.10
CA PRO A 70 -16.30 6.79 -18.99
C PRO A 70 -15.56 5.44 -18.96
N ARG A 71 -14.22 5.44 -18.93
CA ARG A 71 -13.42 4.21 -18.85
C ARG A 71 -13.53 3.52 -17.49
N GLY A 72 -13.54 4.28 -16.40
CA GLY A 72 -13.77 3.73 -15.06
C GLY A 72 -15.15 3.09 -14.92
N ASN A 73 -16.17 3.76 -15.45
CA ASN A 73 -17.54 3.26 -15.50
C ASN A 73 -17.66 1.99 -16.35
N GLY A 74 -17.01 1.97 -17.52
CA GLY A 74 -16.92 0.79 -18.37
C GLY A 74 -16.26 -0.40 -17.66
N ALA A 75 -15.16 -0.19 -16.94
CA ALA A 75 -14.48 -1.23 -16.17
C ALA A 75 -15.34 -1.76 -15.00
N SER A 76 -16.03 -0.85 -14.29
CA SER A 76 -16.98 -1.23 -13.23
C SER A 76 -18.11 -2.09 -13.80
N ALA A 77 -18.74 -1.64 -14.88
CA ALA A 77 -19.84 -2.36 -15.54
C ALA A 77 -19.40 -3.73 -16.08
N ALA A 78 -18.22 -3.82 -16.70
CA ALA A 78 -17.68 -5.08 -17.23
C ALA A 78 -17.32 -6.10 -16.15
N THR A 79 -17.20 -5.68 -14.89
CA THR A 79 -16.88 -6.52 -13.73
C THR A 79 -18.00 -6.54 -12.68
N ARG A 80 -19.21 -6.11 -13.06
CA ARG A 80 -20.37 -5.99 -12.16
C ARG A 80 -20.58 -7.31 -11.39
N GLY A 81 -20.68 -7.21 -10.06
CA GLY A 81 -20.89 -8.36 -9.20
C GLY A 81 -19.70 -9.32 -9.01
N PHE A 82 -18.59 -9.15 -9.74
CA PHE A 82 -17.39 -9.95 -9.50
C PHE A 82 -16.63 -9.44 -8.27
N ILE A 83 -16.34 -10.37 -7.36
CA ILE A 83 -15.55 -10.15 -6.15
C ILE A 83 -14.48 -11.25 -6.02
N LEU A 84 -13.44 -10.96 -5.25
CA LEU A 84 -12.52 -11.99 -4.78
C LEU A 84 -13.08 -12.64 -3.51
N SER A 85 -12.99 -13.96 -3.44
CA SER A 85 -13.40 -14.72 -2.27
C SER A 85 -12.29 -15.66 -1.80
N TRP A 86 -12.27 -15.92 -0.50
CA TRP A 86 -11.43 -16.94 0.10
C TRP A 86 -12.29 -17.79 1.03
N GLN A 87 -12.29 -19.11 0.78
CA GLN A 87 -13.11 -20.07 1.55
C GLN A 87 -14.60 -19.67 1.63
N GLY A 88 -15.16 -19.22 0.50
CA GLY A 88 -16.57 -18.86 0.38
C GLY A 88 -16.97 -17.52 1.02
N LYS A 89 -16.01 -16.71 1.50
CA LYS A 89 -16.26 -15.37 2.05
C LYS A 89 -15.55 -14.30 1.21
N PRO A 90 -16.09 -13.08 1.08
CA PRO A 90 -15.39 -11.96 0.47
C PRO A 90 -13.98 -11.79 1.06
N ALA A 91 -12.98 -11.68 0.20
CA ALA A 91 -11.59 -11.54 0.62
C ALA A 91 -11.30 -10.12 1.15
N GLN A 92 -10.34 -9.98 2.06
CA GLN A 92 -9.79 -8.68 2.43
C GLN A 92 -8.82 -8.22 1.33
N THR A 93 -9.23 -7.24 0.54
CA THR A 93 -8.42 -6.73 -0.55
C THR A 93 -7.72 -5.45 -0.14
N PHE A 94 -6.43 -5.34 -0.48
CA PHE A 94 -5.65 -4.12 -0.30
C PHE A 94 -4.88 -3.85 -1.59
N PHE A 95 -4.55 -2.59 -1.83
CA PHE A 95 -3.78 -2.19 -3.01
C PHE A 95 -2.90 -0.99 -2.66
N HIS A 96 -1.87 -0.79 -3.48
CA HIS A 96 -0.91 0.29 -3.31
C HIS A 96 -0.40 0.72 -4.69
N ALA A 97 0.17 1.92 -4.77
CA ALA A 97 0.62 2.47 -6.05
C ALA A 97 1.69 1.57 -6.70
N ASP A 98 2.82 1.37 -6.04
CA ASP A 98 3.96 0.63 -6.62
C ASP A 98 4.61 -0.26 -5.56
N SER A 99 4.80 -1.54 -5.88
CA SER A 99 5.40 -2.52 -4.98
C SER A 99 6.90 -2.31 -4.77
N GLY A 100 7.58 -1.65 -5.72
CA GLY A 100 9.04 -1.61 -5.79
C GLY A 100 9.66 -2.91 -6.33
N GLY A 101 8.86 -3.75 -6.99
CA GLY A 101 9.28 -5.02 -7.60
C GLY A 101 9.00 -6.26 -6.75
N PHE A 102 8.42 -6.09 -5.55
CA PHE A 102 7.98 -7.18 -4.69
C PHE A 102 6.89 -6.71 -3.71
N THR A 103 5.73 -7.36 -3.73
CA THR A 103 4.66 -7.10 -2.76
C THR A 103 5.07 -7.59 -1.37
N ALA A 104 4.59 -6.94 -0.33
CA ALA A 104 4.73 -7.40 1.04
C ALA A 104 3.56 -8.31 1.42
N SER A 105 3.83 -9.26 2.30
CA SER A 105 2.84 -9.98 3.06
C SER A 105 2.16 -9.06 4.09
N SER A 106 0.93 -9.42 4.44
CA SER A 106 0.20 -8.84 5.58
C SER A 106 0.98 -8.96 6.90
N ARG A 107 1.77 -10.04 7.06
CA ARG A 107 2.59 -10.26 8.26
C ARG A 107 3.73 -9.24 8.37
N GLU A 108 4.43 -8.96 7.27
CA GLU A 108 5.55 -8.00 7.29
C GLU A 108 5.07 -6.58 7.65
N ILE A 109 3.89 -6.18 7.20
CA ILE A 109 3.41 -4.80 7.36
C ILE A 109 2.52 -4.63 8.60
N TRP A 110 1.67 -5.60 8.91
CA TRP A 110 0.66 -5.50 9.97
C TRP A 110 0.71 -6.61 11.03
N GLY A 111 1.64 -7.57 10.91
CA GLY A 111 1.85 -8.65 11.88
C GLY A 111 0.83 -9.80 11.80
N GLY A 112 -0.38 -9.54 11.30
CA GLY A 112 -1.40 -10.56 11.03
C GLY A 112 -1.09 -11.39 9.77
N ASN A 113 -1.48 -12.66 9.76
CA ASN A 113 -1.32 -13.52 8.58
C ASN A 113 -2.65 -13.70 7.85
N ILE A 114 -2.78 -13.06 6.68
CA ILE A 114 -3.88 -13.28 5.74
C ILE A 114 -3.35 -14.22 4.63
N PRO A 115 -3.87 -15.46 4.49
CA PRO A 115 -3.24 -16.51 3.67
C PRO A 115 -2.97 -16.16 2.21
N TYR A 116 -3.81 -15.33 1.60
CA TYR A 116 -3.68 -14.89 0.21
C TYR A 116 -2.94 -13.55 0.05
N LEU A 117 -2.58 -12.87 1.14
CA LEU A 117 -1.76 -11.65 1.13
C LEU A 117 -0.34 -11.96 1.56
N GLN A 118 0.38 -12.65 0.67
CA GLN A 118 1.77 -13.06 0.84
C GLN A 118 2.69 -12.18 0.00
N ALA A 119 3.97 -12.19 0.35
CA ALA A 119 4.99 -11.52 -0.46
C ALA A 119 5.10 -12.23 -1.81
N ARG A 120 5.08 -11.48 -2.91
CA ARG A 120 5.20 -12.01 -4.28
C ARG A 120 6.09 -11.11 -5.14
N PRO A 121 6.89 -11.69 -6.06
CA PRO A 121 7.55 -10.91 -7.09
C PRO A 121 6.54 -10.10 -7.90
N ASP A 122 6.90 -8.86 -8.24
CA ASP A 122 6.18 -8.02 -9.20
C ASP A 122 7.14 -7.73 -10.38
N PRO A 123 7.16 -8.60 -11.41
CA PRO A 123 8.08 -8.45 -12.53
C PRO A 123 7.91 -7.11 -13.26
N GLY A 124 6.69 -6.57 -13.26
CA GLY A 124 6.37 -5.31 -13.93
C GLY A 124 7.05 -4.11 -13.29
N SER A 125 6.84 -3.92 -11.98
CA SER A 125 7.54 -2.89 -11.21
C SER A 125 9.04 -3.15 -11.14
N ARG A 126 9.48 -4.42 -11.14
CA ARG A 126 10.91 -4.76 -11.14
C ARG A 126 11.61 -4.40 -12.45
N ALA A 127 10.93 -4.57 -13.59
CA ALA A 127 11.47 -4.22 -14.90
C ALA A 127 11.53 -2.71 -15.14
N ASN A 128 10.67 -1.94 -14.46
CA ASN A 128 10.61 -0.48 -14.56
C ASN A 128 10.79 0.17 -13.18
N PRO A 129 11.98 0.06 -12.56
CA PRO A 129 12.19 0.56 -11.21
C PRO A 129 12.09 2.08 -11.17
N ASN A 130 11.35 2.59 -10.19
CA ASN A 130 11.24 4.03 -9.92
C ASN A 130 11.80 4.36 -8.53
N PRO A 131 13.14 4.36 -8.37
CA PRO A 131 13.75 4.65 -7.07
C PRO A 131 13.48 6.09 -6.66
N TRP A 132 13.32 6.29 -5.36
CA TRP A 132 13.25 7.61 -4.76
C TRP A 132 14.36 7.78 -3.74
N ARG A 133 14.72 9.03 -3.48
CA ARG A 133 15.80 9.42 -2.57
C ARG A 133 15.32 10.54 -1.66
N VAL A 134 15.62 10.45 -0.38
CA VAL A 134 15.23 11.44 0.64
C VAL A 134 16.44 11.75 1.51
N ALA A 135 16.82 13.03 1.55
CA ALA A 135 17.72 13.55 2.57
C ALA A 135 16.89 13.84 3.83
N VAL A 136 17.18 13.13 4.93
CA VAL A 136 16.43 13.21 6.18
C VAL A 136 17.08 14.25 7.08
N SER A 137 16.32 15.28 7.49
CA SER A 137 16.83 16.29 8.41
C SER A 137 17.09 15.71 9.80
N ASN A 138 18.06 16.28 10.52
CA ASN A 138 18.35 15.89 11.91
C ASN A 138 17.11 15.97 12.81
N ALA A 139 16.26 16.98 12.63
CA ALA A 139 15.02 17.14 13.40
C ALA A 139 14.00 16.02 13.08
N THR A 140 13.88 15.64 11.80
CA THR A 140 12.99 14.57 11.36
C THR A 140 13.42 13.22 11.90
N ILE A 141 14.70 12.85 11.74
CA ILE A 141 15.21 11.57 12.26
C ILE A 141 15.17 11.53 13.78
N GLN A 142 15.49 12.64 14.47
CA GLN A 142 15.40 12.69 15.93
C GLN A 142 13.97 12.50 16.41
N SER A 143 12.99 13.11 15.75
CA SER A 143 11.56 12.94 16.07
C SER A 143 11.12 11.48 15.89
N ALA A 144 11.58 10.83 14.81
CA ALA A 144 11.32 9.40 14.59
C ALA A 144 12.00 8.53 15.66
N VAL A 145 13.25 8.80 16.02
CA VAL A 145 13.96 8.07 17.09
C VAL A 145 13.25 8.22 18.44
N ASN A 146 12.81 9.42 18.80
CA ASN A 146 12.05 9.65 20.04
C ASN A 146 10.77 8.81 20.08
N ARG A 147 10.12 8.62 18.93
CA ARG A 147 8.86 7.86 18.84
C ARG A 147 9.07 6.34 18.82
N PHE A 148 10.05 5.85 18.06
CA PHE A 148 10.18 4.42 17.75
C PHE A 148 11.36 3.74 18.47
N ALA A 149 12.32 4.51 18.96
CA ALA A 149 13.53 4.05 19.60
C ALA A 149 13.97 4.96 20.78
N PRO A 150 13.06 5.37 21.70
CA PRO A 150 13.33 6.41 22.70
C PRO A 150 14.54 6.12 23.60
N LYS A 151 14.84 4.84 23.84
CA LYS A 151 15.98 4.42 24.68
C LYS A 151 17.34 4.75 24.07
N ALA A 152 17.43 5.03 22.76
CA ALA A 152 18.69 5.41 22.12
C ALA A 152 19.15 6.84 22.48
N GLY A 153 18.23 7.74 22.88
CA GLY A 153 18.55 9.15 23.11
C GLY A 153 18.75 9.93 21.80
N THR A 154 19.74 10.83 21.78
CA THR A 154 20.03 11.66 20.59
C THR A 154 20.61 10.80 19.47
N TYR A 155 20.01 10.84 18.29
CA TYR A 155 20.40 10.09 17.10
C TYR A 155 21.87 10.34 16.72
N ARG A 156 22.60 9.26 16.41
CA ARG A 156 23.97 9.31 15.89
C ARG A 156 24.11 8.58 14.56
N SER A 157 23.55 7.37 14.48
CA SER A 157 23.57 6.57 13.26
C SER A 157 22.45 5.53 13.25
N LEU A 158 22.21 4.96 12.07
CA LEU A 158 21.27 3.87 11.88
C LEU A 158 21.82 2.85 10.90
N ASN A 159 21.50 1.58 11.14
CA ASN A 159 21.88 0.45 10.28
C ASN A 159 20.66 -0.43 9.98
N ILE A 160 20.53 -0.87 8.73
CA ILE A 160 19.56 -1.91 8.34
C ILE A 160 20.24 -3.27 8.55
N VAL A 161 19.66 -4.12 9.39
CA VAL A 161 20.31 -5.36 9.83
C VAL A 161 19.98 -6.53 8.90
N ASN A 162 18.69 -6.73 8.63
CA ASN A 162 18.18 -7.84 7.83
C ASN A 162 17.04 -7.36 6.94
N ARG A 163 16.72 -8.15 5.92
CA ARG A 163 15.59 -7.93 5.03
C ARG A 163 14.63 -9.11 5.05
N THR A 164 13.37 -8.80 4.80
CA THR A 164 12.31 -9.78 4.60
C THR A 164 12.35 -10.34 3.17
N GLU A 165 11.48 -11.31 2.84
CA GLU A 165 11.38 -11.87 1.49
C GLU A 165 11.10 -10.78 0.45
N SER A 166 10.26 -9.81 0.79
CA SER A 166 9.95 -8.68 -0.09
C SER A 166 11.09 -7.65 -0.21
N GLY A 167 12.26 -7.88 0.40
CA GLY A 167 13.38 -6.94 0.41
C GLY A 167 13.21 -5.73 1.34
N ARG A 168 12.14 -5.67 2.17
CA ARG A 168 11.94 -4.60 3.16
C ARG A 168 12.81 -4.87 4.40
N PRO A 169 13.27 -3.87 5.15
CA PRO A 169 13.98 -4.13 6.40
C PRO A 169 13.12 -4.95 7.36
N SER A 170 13.71 -5.97 7.99
CA SER A 170 13.07 -6.72 9.09
C SER A 170 13.53 -6.25 10.47
N ALA A 171 14.68 -5.57 10.53
CA ALA A 171 15.19 -4.88 11.71
C ALA A 171 16.05 -3.68 11.32
N ILE A 172 15.92 -2.60 12.10
CA ILE A 172 16.72 -1.38 11.99
C ILE A 172 17.33 -1.09 13.36
N ASP A 173 18.65 -0.99 13.43
CA ASP A 173 19.37 -0.56 14.63
C ASP A 173 19.55 0.95 14.61
N ILE A 174 19.21 1.58 15.73
CA ILE A 174 19.45 2.99 16.02
C ILE A 174 20.53 3.07 17.09
N VAL A 175 21.59 3.81 16.81
CA VAL A 175 22.61 4.17 17.80
C VAL A 175 22.40 5.63 18.16
N GLY A 176 22.33 5.91 19.46
CA GLY A 176 22.24 7.27 19.96
C GLY A 176 23.14 7.54 21.16
N SER A 177 22.92 8.68 21.81
CA SER A 177 23.74 9.16 22.94
C SER A 177 23.64 8.29 24.19
N SER A 178 22.50 7.63 24.38
CA SER A 178 22.18 6.87 25.60
C SER A 178 22.30 5.36 25.41
N GLY A 179 22.70 4.91 24.22
CA GLY A 179 22.87 3.50 23.87
C GLY A 179 22.28 3.19 22.49
N SER A 180 21.93 1.93 22.29
CA SER A 180 21.33 1.43 21.05
C SER A 180 19.92 0.90 21.30
N ALA A 181 19.05 1.04 20.30
CA ALA A 181 17.72 0.46 20.30
C ALA A 181 17.41 -0.12 18.91
N ARG A 182 16.59 -1.16 18.86
CA ARG A 182 16.22 -1.85 17.62
C ARG A 182 14.74 -1.68 17.33
N ILE A 183 14.43 -1.28 16.10
CA ILE A 183 13.07 -1.23 15.55
C ILE A 183 12.86 -2.53 14.76
N THR A 184 11.76 -3.23 15.02
CA THR A 184 11.43 -4.52 14.38
C THR A 184 9.95 -4.58 13.99
N GLY A 185 9.60 -5.54 13.14
CA GLY A 185 8.21 -5.86 12.80
C GLY A 185 7.46 -4.68 12.18
N THR A 186 6.19 -4.54 12.57
CA THR A 186 5.26 -3.56 11.98
C THR A 186 5.67 -2.11 12.19
N ALA A 187 6.48 -1.81 13.22
CA ALA A 187 6.99 -0.48 13.49
C ALA A 187 7.89 0.07 12.38
N ILE A 188 8.52 -0.80 11.59
CA ILE A 188 9.41 -0.40 10.48
C ILE A 188 8.65 0.39 9.42
N TYR A 189 7.41 0.00 9.11
CA TYR A 189 6.61 0.76 8.14
C TYR A 189 6.36 2.18 8.62
N SER A 190 5.86 2.35 9.85
CA SER A 190 5.62 3.67 10.42
C SER A 190 6.89 4.49 10.59
N PHE A 191 8.01 3.86 10.96
CA PHE A 191 9.30 4.53 11.05
C PHE A 191 9.76 5.05 9.69
N ALA A 192 9.72 4.22 8.64
CA ALA A 192 10.09 4.61 7.28
C ALA A 192 9.25 5.80 6.78
N ARG A 193 7.93 5.78 7.04
CA ARG A 193 7.04 6.91 6.73
C ARG A 193 7.40 8.17 7.52
N ALA A 194 7.74 8.04 8.81
CA ALA A 194 8.10 9.17 9.66
C ALA A 194 9.40 9.88 9.25
N ILE A 195 10.31 9.16 8.59
CA ILE A 195 11.55 9.74 8.03
C ILE A 195 11.41 10.17 6.56
N GLY A 196 10.18 10.21 6.03
CA GLY A 196 9.87 10.71 4.68
C GLY A 196 9.88 9.66 3.57
N GLY A 197 10.05 8.37 3.89
CA GLY A 197 10.00 7.30 2.91
C GLY A 197 8.61 7.16 2.26
N LYS A 198 8.57 6.86 0.95
CA LYS A 198 7.32 6.60 0.22
C LYS A 198 6.80 5.17 0.44
N SER A 199 7.66 4.28 0.91
CA SER A 199 7.32 2.91 1.31
C SER A 199 8.25 2.48 2.45
N SER A 200 8.08 1.26 2.96
CA SER A 200 9.05 0.63 3.86
C SER A 200 10.19 -0.09 3.14
N MET A 201 10.20 -0.17 1.81
CA MET A 201 11.29 -0.77 1.05
C MET A 201 12.44 0.23 0.92
N ILE A 202 13.19 0.39 2.01
CA ILE A 202 14.25 1.38 2.16
C ILE A 202 15.64 0.77 2.21
N GLY A 203 16.63 1.55 1.80
CA GLY A 203 18.06 1.34 1.90
C GLY A 203 18.75 2.62 2.38
N LEU A 204 20.02 2.51 2.73
CA LEU A 204 20.84 3.62 3.19
C LEU A 204 21.86 3.97 2.13
N GLU A 205 21.90 5.23 1.74
CA GLU A 205 22.96 5.77 0.89
C GLU A 205 24.01 6.48 1.74
N SER A 206 23.60 7.19 2.78
CA SER A 206 24.49 7.82 3.78
C SER A 206 23.84 7.78 5.16
N ALA A 207 24.63 7.55 6.21
CA ALA A 207 24.13 7.51 7.59
C ALA A 207 24.22 8.87 8.32
N ASN A 208 25.11 9.77 7.87
CA ASN A 208 25.29 11.11 8.43
C ASN A 208 25.96 12.07 7.43
N PRO A 209 25.25 13.06 6.84
CA PRO A 209 23.81 13.27 6.98
C PRO A 209 23.02 12.07 6.44
N LEU A 210 21.88 11.75 7.06
CA LEU A 210 21.07 10.59 6.69
C LEU A 210 20.43 10.80 5.31
N VAL A 211 20.77 9.92 4.38
CA VAL A 211 20.15 9.83 3.07
C VAL A 211 19.63 8.40 2.88
N ILE A 212 18.32 8.30 2.72
CA ILE A 212 17.66 7.02 2.41
C ILE A 212 17.32 6.96 0.92
N VAL A 213 17.46 5.77 0.37
CA VAL A 213 16.95 5.41 -0.96
C VAL A 213 15.87 4.37 -0.79
N GLY A 214 14.92 4.30 -1.72
CA GLY A 214 13.90 3.27 -1.64
C GLY A 214 13.16 3.08 -2.95
N TYR A 215 12.29 2.07 -2.95
CA TYR A 215 11.49 1.68 -4.10
C TYR A 215 10.02 1.59 -3.70
N GLY A 216 9.13 1.69 -4.69
CA GLY A 216 7.70 1.57 -4.48
C GLY A 216 7.07 2.76 -3.75
N ASN A 217 5.74 2.74 -3.67
CA ASN A 217 4.92 3.76 -3.03
C ASN A 217 3.67 3.12 -2.42
N GLY A 218 3.49 3.32 -1.12
CA GLY A 218 2.42 2.71 -0.32
C GLY A 218 2.90 1.53 0.54
N HIS A 219 1.94 0.80 1.10
CA HIS A 219 2.22 -0.25 2.08
C HIS A 219 2.78 -1.54 1.46
N GLY A 220 2.55 -1.79 0.17
CA GLY A 220 3.12 -2.93 -0.55
C GLY A 220 2.28 -4.21 -0.52
N VAL A 221 1.17 -4.25 0.21
CA VAL A 221 0.35 -5.47 0.39
C VAL A 221 -0.73 -5.55 -0.70
N GLY A 222 -0.99 -6.75 -1.20
CA GLY A 222 -2.06 -7.00 -2.19
C GLY A 222 -1.71 -6.50 -3.59
N LEU A 223 -2.65 -5.86 -4.27
CA LEU A 223 -2.49 -5.44 -5.67
C LEU A 223 -1.53 -4.25 -5.79
N SER A 224 -0.45 -4.42 -6.56
CA SER A 224 0.39 -3.32 -7.04
C SER A 224 -0.27 -2.69 -8.26
N GLN A 225 -0.60 -1.40 -8.23
CA GLN A 225 -1.27 -0.75 -9.36
C GLN A 225 -0.36 -0.70 -10.59
N TYR A 226 0.91 -0.29 -10.43
CA TYR A 226 1.90 -0.35 -11.52
C TYR A 226 2.19 -1.81 -11.97
N GLY A 227 2.11 -2.78 -11.06
CA GLY A 227 2.22 -4.20 -11.39
C GLY A 227 1.05 -4.68 -12.26
N ALA A 228 -0.19 -4.41 -11.85
CA ALA A 228 -1.41 -4.69 -12.62
C ALA A 228 -1.36 -4.03 -14.00
N ARG A 229 -0.92 -2.77 -14.04
CA ARG A 229 -0.69 -2.04 -15.28
C ARG A 229 0.27 -2.77 -16.21
N SER A 230 1.41 -3.22 -15.67
CA SER A 230 2.41 -3.93 -16.46
C SER A 230 1.90 -5.27 -16.99
N PHE A 231 1.15 -6.04 -16.19
CA PHE A 231 0.50 -7.26 -16.66
C PHE A 231 -0.52 -6.97 -17.77
N ALA A 232 -1.33 -5.94 -17.62
CA ALA A 232 -2.29 -5.53 -18.66
C ALA A 232 -1.58 -5.13 -19.97
N ILE A 233 -0.47 -4.38 -19.91
CA ILE A 233 0.37 -4.06 -21.08
C ILE A 233 0.91 -5.33 -21.76
N GLN A 234 1.21 -6.37 -20.98
CA GLN A 234 1.67 -7.67 -21.48
C GLN A 234 0.52 -8.56 -22.00
N GLY A 235 -0.72 -8.06 -22.03
CA GLY A 235 -1.87 -8.76 -22.56
C GLY A 235 -2.60 -9.69 -21.57
N TYR A 236 -2.26 -9.62 -20.27
CA TYR A 236 -2.98 -10.36 -19.25
C TYR A 236 -4.35 -9.72 -19.00
N ASN A 237 -5.38 -10.56 -18.84
CA ASN A 237 -6.70 -10.09 -18.45
C ASN A 237 -6.80 -9.88 -16.93
N TYR A 238 -7.86 -9.20 -16.48
CA TYR A 238 -8.04 -8.85 -15.08
C TYR A 238 -8.12 -10.07 -14.14
N GLN A 239 -8.62 -11.21 -14.61
CA GLN A 239 -8.67 -12.43 -13.80
C GLN A 239 -7.27 -12.97 -13.56
N GLN A 240 -6.43 -13.02 -14.60
CA GLN A 240 -5.03 -13.42 -14.48
C GLN A 240 -4.21 -12.45 -13.61
N ILE A 241 -4.54 -11.15 -13.64
CA ILE A 241 -3.92 -10.14 -12.77
C ILE A 241 -4.25 -10.40 -11.30
N LEU A 242 -5.48 -10.80 -11.00
CA LEU A 242 -5.96 -11.00 -9.62
C LEU A 242 -5.60 -12.38 -9.04
N GLY A 243 -5.32 -13.37 -9.90
CA GLY A 243 -4.96 -14.73 -9.50
C GLY A 243 -6.16 -15.67 -9.44
#